data_AF-A0A6L8KIT2-F1
#
_entry.id   AF-A0A6L8KIT2-F1
#
_cell.length_a   1.000
_cell.length_b   1.000
_cell.length_c   1.000
_cell.angle_alpha   90.00
_cell.angle_beta   90.00
_cell.angle_gamma   90.00
#
_symmetry.space_group_name_H-M   'P 1'
#
loop_
_entity.id
_entity.type
_entity.pdbx_description
1 polymer ?
#
loop_
_entity_poly.entity_id
_entity_poly.type
_entity_poly.pdbx_seq_one_letter_code
_entity_poly.pdbx_strand_id
1 'polypeptide(L)'
;MSEANQLHSPLEAPAFAASTPSVLHQLNLCNRELERLLHNLRNEHNAEGEIRDIARELIEAVAINPDVALACILLSQINGTYAVRHCIETAIVTVVIARAMELGAASTLTVTAAALTMNVGMLRHHETFQNKNTPLTSEEQAIVRRHPEESVDMLRCVGIEDDEWISCVLMHHENDEGSGYPAGIASPEVTLNAKLLSLADRYCAQVSARNYRRSLPPFQALKNLIEDKVAPVDPSLVLHFRHELGDYPPGCVVRLTSGEIGVVSQRFNGGDARGIHCLRDPAGAVLSPAAQRRTGDEGCCIAESLSEDQASIRFSMKQIWGAQAAL
;
A
#
# COMPACT_ATOMS: atom_id res chain seq x y z
N MET A 1 8.48 22.65 72.03
CA MET A 1 8.14 23.51 70.89
C MET A 1 9.06 23.11 69.76
N SER A 2 8.58 22.30 68.82
CA SER A 2 9.33 21.80 67.67
C SER A 2 8.41 21.92 66.46
N GLU A 3 8.58 22.98 65.69
CA GLU A 3 7.91 23.16 64.39
C GLU A 3 8.62 22.31 63.34
N ALA A 4 7.87 21.39 62.74
CA ALA A 4 8.34 20.57 61.63
C ALA A 4 8.05 21.29 60.31
N ASN A 5 9.14 21.56 59.59
CA ASN A 5 9.18 22.17 58.27
C ASN A 5 8.64 21.16 57.22
N GLN A 6 7.42 21.36 56.71
CA GLN A 6 6.90 20.60 55.56
C GLN A 6 7.39 21.25 54.26
N LEU A 7 8.38 20.61 53.63
CA LEU A 7 8.79 20.90 52.26
C LEU A 7 7.68 20.48 51.28
N HIS A 8 7.14 21.45 50.56
CA HIS A 8 6.30 21.21 49.39
C HIS A 8 7.08 20.44 48.32
N SER A 9 6.61 19.24 47.97
CA SER A 9 7.01 18.56 46.73
C SER A 9 6.43 19.33 45.54
N PRO A 10 7.23 19.69 44.51
CA PRO A 10 6.68 20.33 43.33
C PRO A 10 5.74 19.37 42.61
N LEU A 11 4.56 19.88 42.24
CA LEU A 11 3.63 19.23 41.31
C LEU A 11 4.39 18.95 40.00
N GLU A 12 4.66 17.68 39.72
CA GLU A 12 5.12 17.25 38.41
C GLU A 12 4.08 17.66 37.36
N ALA A 13 4.51 18.46 36.39
CA ALA A 13 3.69 18.77 35.23
C ALA A 13 3.35 17.46 34.50
N PRO A 14 2.11 17.29 34.00
CA PRO A 14 1.75 16.09 33.27
C PRO A 14 2.68 15.96 32.05
N ALA A 15 3.39 14.83 31.98
CA ALA A 15 4.14 14.47 30.79
C ALA A 15 3.19 14.56 29.59
N PHE A 16 3.50 15.45 28.64
CA PHE A 16 2.80 15.47 27.35
C PHE A 16 2.96 14.06 26.75
N ALA A 17 1.90 13.26 26.80
CA ALA A 17 1.86 11.99 26.11
C ALA A 17 2.17 12.29 24.64
N ALA A 18 3.28 11.77 24.13
CA ALA A 18 3.64 11.91 22.73
C ALA A 18 2.44 11.48 21.88
N SER A 19 1.90 12.39 21.07
CA SER A 19 0.74 12.12 20.23
C SER A 19 1.05 10.93 19.34
N THR A 20 0.16 9.93 19.28
CA THR A 20 0.33 8.78 18.39
C THR A 20 0.62 9.26 16.97
N PRO A 21 1.72 8.82 16.33
CA PRO A 21 2.04 9.24 14.97
C PRO A 21 0.94 8.83 14.00
N SER A 22 0.63 9.71 13.05
CA SER A 22 -0.34 9.43 12.01
C SER A 22 0.32 8.73 10.84
N VAL A 23 -0.16 7.52 10.54
CA VAL A 23 0.23 6.72 9.37
C VAL A 23 -0.09 7.48 8.09
N LEU A 24 -1.27 8.10 7.99
CA LEU A 24 -1.66 8.86 6.80
C LEU A 24 -0.72 10.05 6.55
N HIS A 25 -0.35 10.77 7.61
CA HIS A 25 0.57 11.89 7.51
C HIS A 25 1.97 11.42 7.08
N GLN A 26 2.48 10.36 7.70
CA GLN A 26 3.79 9.78 7.36
C GLN A 26 3.84 9.29 5.92
N LEU A 27 2.84 8.53 5.46
CA LEU A 27 2.81 8.06 4.06
C LEU A 27 2.78 9.21 3.05
N ASN A 28 2.08 10.31 3.37
CA ASN A 28 2.08 11.51 2.53
C ASN A 28 3.43 12.24 2.55
N LEU A 29 4.14 12.23 3.68
CA LEU A 29 5.51 12.74 3.77
C LEU A 29 6.46 11.91 2.90
N CYS A 30 6.44 10.58 3.07
CA CYS A 30 7.23 9.65 2.25
C CYS A 30 6.96 9.86 0.75
N ASN A 31 5.69 9.99 0.35
CA ASN A 31 5.34 10.23 -1.05
C ASN A 31 5.94 11.54 -1.57
N ARG A 32 5.79 12.64 -0.83
CA ARG A 32 6.31 13.96 -1.22
C ARG A 32 7.83 13.96 -1.35
N GLU A 33 8.52 13.30 -0.42
CA GLU A 33 9.98 13.20 -0.43
C GLU A 33 10.46 12.30 -1.57
N LEU A 34 9.79 11.17 -1.81
CA LEU A 34 10.06 10.30 -2.94
C LEU A 34 9.84 11.04 -4.26
N GLU A 35 8.76 11.81 -4.39
CA GLU A 35 8.46 12.58 -5.60
C GLU A 35 9.58 13.59 -5.89
N ARG A 36 10.00 14.36 -4.88
CA ARG A 36 11.14 15.29 -5.01
C ARG A 36 12.41 14.55 -5.45
N LEU A 37 12.72 13.43 -4.80
CA LEU A 37 13.93 12.66 -5.04
C LEU A 37 13.94 12.03 -6.43
N LEU A 38 12.88 11.30 -6.83
CA LEU A 38 12.83 10.63 -8.13
C LEU A 38 12.86 11.62 -9.31
N HIS A 39 12.24 12.79 -9.18
CA HIS A 39 12.33 13.83 -10.21
C HIS A 39 13.72 14.45 -10.35
N ASN A 40 14.52 14.44 -9.29
CA ASN A 40 15.87 15.02 -9.27
C ASN A 40 16.98 13.95 -9.21
N LEU A 41 16.63 12.67 -9.34
CA LEU A 41 17.50 11.54 -9.00
C LEU A 41 18.92 11.67 -9.57
N ARG A 42 19.04 12.05 -10.85
CA ARG A 42 20.33 12.19 -11.54
C ARG A 42 21.28 13.23 -10.93
N ASN A 43 20.78 14.14 -10.10
CA ASN A 43 21.55 15.17 -9.42
C ASN A 43 21.76 14.88 -7.93
N GLU A 44 21.21 13.78 -7.42
CA GLU A 44 21.31 13.42 -6.00
C GLU A 44 22.63 12.70 -5.71
N HIS A 45 23.32 13.16 -4.67
CA HIS A 45 24.65 12.65 -4.30
C HIS A 45 24.58 11.51 -3.28
N ASN A 46 23.44 11.37 -2.58
CA ASN A 46 23.18 10.35 -1.57
C ASN A 46 21.83 9.65 -1.81
N ALA A 47 21.53 9.36 -3.07
CA ALA A 47 20.25 8.77 -3.45
C ALA A 47 19.94 7.49 -2.67
N GLU A 48 20.91 6.59 -2.50
CA GLU A 48 20.70 5.34 -1.75
C GLU A 48 20.29 5.60 -0.30
N GLY A 49 20.98 6.50 0.40
CA GLY A 49 20.69 6.84 1.79
C GLY A 49 19.27 7.40 1.94
N GLU A 50 18.93 8.39 1.11
CA GLU A 50 17.61 9.03 1.15
C GLU A 50 16.46 8.06 0.80
N ILE A 51 16.64 7.17 -0.18
CA ILE A 51 15.63 6.15 -0.50
C ILE A 51 15.48 5.17 0.65
N ARG A 52 16.58 4.74 1.30
CA ARG A 52 16.51 3.86 2.47
C ARG A 52 15.89 4.55 3.68
N ASP A 53 16.06 5.87 3.82
CA ASP A 53 15.35 6.69 4.81
C ASP A 53 13.84 6.63 4.58
N ILE A 54 13.38 6.96 3.38
CA ILE A 54 11.97 6.90 3.00
C ILE A 54 11.40 5.49 3.19
N ALA A 55 12.15 4.45 2.81
CA ALA A 55 11.74 3.07 2.99
C ALA A 55 11.56 2.70 4.47
N ARG A 56 12.45 3.14 5.36
CA ARG A 56 12.31 2.92 6.81
C ARG A 56 11.09 3.63 7.37
N GLU A 57 10.88 4.89 7.01
CA GLU A 57 9.70 5.65 7.47
C GLU A 57 8.39 4.99 7.02
N LEU A 58 8.33 4.50 5.78
CA LEU A 58 7.19 3.75 5.29
C LEU A 58 6.99 2.45 6.06
N ILE A 59 8.06 1.67 6.30
CA ILE A 59 8.00 0.45 7.10
C ILE A 59 7.47 0.75 8.52
N GLU A 60 7.94 1.82 9.15
CA GLU A 60 7.47 2.27 10.46
C GLU A 60 5.99 2.68 10.44
N ALA A 61 5.54 3.43 9.42
CA ALA A 61 4.14 3.79 9.24
C ALA A 61 3.24 2.54 9.13
N VAL A 62 3.66 1.53 8.35
CA VAL A 62 2.97 0.24 8.26
C VAL A 62 3.06 -0.54 9.58
N ALA A 63 4.10 -0.35 10.40
CA ALA A 63 4.21 -0.96 11.74
C ALA A 63 3.21 -0.37 12.74
N ILE A 64 2.98 0.95 12.66
CA ILE A 64 2.05 1.65 13.54
C ILE A 64 0.62 1.15 13.32
N ASN A 65 0.18 1.08 12.06
CA ASN A 65 -1.13 0.52 11.73
C ASN A 65 -1.21 0.08 10.25
N PRO A 66 -1.08 -1.22 9.95
CA PRO A 66 -1.18 -1.73 8.58
C PRO A 66 -2.58 -1.57 7.99
N ASP A 67 -3.63 -1.53 8.83
CA ASP A 67 -5.00 -1.36 8.35
C ASP A 67 -5.23 0.06 7.82
N VAL A 68 -4.66 1.08 8.47
CA VAL A 68 -4.68 2.45 7.96
C VAL A 68 -3.88 2.56 6.67
N ALA A 69 -2.70 1.93 6.60
CA ALA A 69 -1.86 1.98 5.40
C ALA A 69 -2.57 1.36 4.17
N LEU A 70 -3.21 0.19 4.34
CA LEU A 70 -4.00 -0.44 3.28
C LEU A 70 -5.24 0.40 2.89
N ALA A 71 -5.92 0.98 3.88
CA ALA A 71 -7.05 1.86 3.62
C ALA A 71 -6.66 3.12 2.83
N CYS A 72 -5.43 3.63 3.00
CA CYS A 72 -4.93 4.76 2.22
C CYS A 72 -4.86 4.44 0.72
N ILE A 73 -4.58 3.18 0.35
CA ILE A 73 -4.55 2.72 -1.05
C ILE A 73 -5.99 2.73 -1.61
N LEU A 74 -6.91 2.03 -0.95
CA LEU A 74 -8.26 1.82 -1.47
C LEU A 74 -9.12 3.08 -1.49
N LEU A 75 -8.86 4.01 -0.56
CA LEU A 75 -9.56 5.28 -0.47
C LEU A 75 -8.78 6.41 -1.16
N SER A 76 -7.70 6.11 -1.89
CA SER A 76 -6.88 7.08 -2.63
C SER A 76 -6.45 8.31 -1.78
N GLN A 77 -5.94 8.07 -0.57
CA GLN A 77 -5.61 9.11 0.42
C GLN A 77 -4.14 9.56 0.38
N ILE A 78 -3.32 8.94 -0.46
CA ILE A 78 -1.94 9.34 -0.69
C ILE A 78 -1.94 10.39 -1.82
N ASN A 79 -1.41 11.57 -1.52
CA ASN A 79 -1.35 12.69 -2.47
C ASN A 79 -0.22 12.51 -3.50
N GLY A 80 -0.11 13.45 -4.44
CA GLY A 80 0.96 13.47 -5.45
C GLY A 80 0.57 12.84 -6.78
N THR A 81 1.54 12.72 -7.69
CA THR A 81 1.35 12.12 -9.01
C THR A 81 1.08 10.62 -8.90
N TYR A 82 0.31 10.08 -9.84
CA TYR A 82 0.03 8.63 -9.87
C TYR A 82 1.30 7.79 -9.95
N ALA A 83 2.30 8.23 -10.70
CA ALA A 83 3.52 7.46 -10.93
C ALA A 83 4.30 7.21 -9.63
N VAL A 84 4.41 8.23 -8.76
CA VAL A 84 5.07 8.10 -7.46
C VAL A 84 4.16 7.45 -6.44
N ARG A 85 2.88 7.82 -6.41
CA ARG A 85 1.88 7.24 -5.51
C ARG A 85 1.80 5.72 -5.66
N HIS A 86 1.80 5.22 -6.89
CA HIS A 86 1.78 3.78 -7.18
C HIS A 86 3.01 3.06 -6.60
N CYS A 87 4.18 3.71 -6.57
CA CYS A 87 5.38 3.15 -5.94
C CYS A 87 5.21 3.05 -4.41
N ILE A 88 4.62 4.07 -3.78
CA ILE A 88 4.29 4.04 -2.34
C ILE A 88 3.24 2.98 -2.01
N GLU A 89 2.17 2.90 -2.80
CA GLU A 89 1.10 1.89 -2.64
C GLU A 89 1.66 0.47 -2.78
N THR A 90 2.52 0.26 -3.78
CA THR A 90 3.23 -1.02 -3.97
C THR A 90 4.11 -1.33 -2.77
N ALA A 91 4.92 -0.38 -2.30
CA ALA A 91 5.78 -0.55 -1.14
C ALA A 91 4.98 -0.90 0.14
N ILE A 92 3.80 -0.31 0.36
CA ILE A 92 2.92 -0.66 1.47
C ILE A 92 2.52 -2.14 1.40
N VAL A 93 2.03 -2.60 0.24
CA VAL A 93 1.64 -4.01 0.05
C VAL A 93 2.83 -4.94 0.21
N THR A 94 3.98 -4.59 -0.38
CA THR A 94 5.23 -5.33 -0.23
C THR A 94 5.62 -5.51 1.24
N VAL A 95 5.57 -4.45 2.06
CA VAL A 95 5.89 -4.52 3.50
C VAL A 95 4.89 -5.38 4.27
N VAL A 96 3.59 -5.23 4.01
CA VAL A 96 2.55 -6.04 4.67
C VAL A 96 2.78 -7.53 4.42
N ILE A 97 3.04 -7.90 3.17
CA ILE A 97 3.24 -9.30 2.79
C ILE A 97 4.61 -9.82 3.24
N ALA A 98 5.67 -9.03 3.14
CA ALA A 98 7.00 -9.40 3.62
C ALA A 98 6.99 -9.78 5.10
N ARG A 99 6.21 -9.07 5.93
CA ARG A 99 6.03 -9.42 7.34
C ARG A 99 5.31 -10.75 7.54
N ALA A 100 4.27 -11.02 6.76
CA ALA A 100 3.53 -12.28 6.81
C ALA A 100 4.35 -13.48 6.32
N MET A 101 5.34 -13.22 5.48
CA MET A 101 6.36 -14.19 5.05
C MET A 101 7.55 -14.28 6.03
N GLU A 102 7.54 -13.50 7.12
CA GLU A 102 8.62 -13.43 8.11
C GLU A 102 9.99 -13.04 7.50
N LEU A 103 10.00 -12.20 6.46
CA LEU A 103 11.24 -11.68 5.88
C LEU A 103 12.04 -10.90 6.93
N GLY A 104 13.36 -11.13 6.95
CA GLY A 104 14.27 -10.40 7.82
C GLY A 104 14.32 -8.90 7.48
N ALA A 105 14.56 -8.07 8.50
CA ALA A 105 14.51 -6.60 8.38
C ALA A 105 15.36 -6.02 7.24
N ALA A 106 16.56 -6.57 7.00
CA ALA A 106 17.42 -6.14 5.89
C ALA A 106 16.78 -6.44 4.52
N SER A 107 16.23 -7.64 4.34
CA SER A 107 15.54 -8.00 3.10
C SER A 107 14.26 -7.20 2.90
N THR A 108 13.49 -6.95 3.97
CA THR A 108 12.31 -6.08 3.91
C THR A 108 12.70 -4.67 3.48
N LEU A 109 13.77 -4.10 4.04
CA LEU A 109 14.25 -2.78 3.65
C LEU A 109 14.65 -2.74 2.17
N THR A 110 15.41 -3.74 1.71
CA THR A 110 15.86 -3.82 0.31
C THR A 110 14.68 -3.96 -0.67
N VAL A 111 13.73 -4.87 -0.43
CA VAL A 111 12.57 -5.02 -1.34
C VAL A 111 11.62 -3.80 -1.28
N THR A 112 11.55 -3.11 -0.14
CA THR A 112 10.80 -1.84 -0.02
C THR A 112 11.47 -0.75 -0.86
N ALA A 113 12.80 -0.61 -0.78
CA ALA A 113 13.56 0.34 -1.59
C ALA A 113 13.42 0.05 -3.10
N ALA A 114 13.41 -1.24 -3.48
CA ALA A 114 13.09 -1.66 -4.84
C ALA A 114 11.68 -1.24 -5.26
N ALA A 115 10.65 -1.44 -4.42
CA ALA A 115 9.29 -1.01 -4.72
C ALA A 115 9.16 0.50 -4.94
N LEU A 116 9.88 1.30 -4.16
CA LEU A 116 9.88 2.77 -4.28
C LEU A 116 10.52 3.27 -5.58
N THR A 117 11.34 2.45 -6.25
CA THR A 117 12.18 2.87 -7.37
C THR A 117 11.98 2.09 -8.66
N MET A 118 11.22 1.00 -8.64
CA MET A 118 11.09 0.07 -9.77
C MET A 118 10.69 0.73 -11.10
N ASN A 119 9.89 1.80 -11.02
CA ASN A 119 9.34 2.51 -12.18
C ASN A 119 10.07 3.81 -12.55
N VAL A 120 11.23 4.11 -11.94
CA VAL A 120 11.90 5.40 -12.15
C VAL A 120 12.27 5.66 -13.62
N GLY A 121 12.62 4.62 -14.38
CA GLY A 121 12.92 4.70 -15.81
C GLY A 121 11.74 5.19 -16.66
N MET A 122 10.50 4.98 -16.21
CA MET A 122 9.30 5.40 -16.94
C MET A 122 8.50 6.51 -16.27
N LEU A 123 8.99 7.16 -15.22
CA LEU A 123 8.19 8.05 -14.36
C LEU A 123 7.37 9.09 -15.17
N ARG A 124 8.00 9.77 -16.13
CA ARG A 124 7.35 10.78 -17.00
C ARG A 124 6.35 10.17 -17.99
N HIS A 125 6.64 8.97 -18.49
CA HIS A 125 5.76 8.25 -19.41
C HIS A 125 4.55 7.69 -18.70
N HIS A 126 4.71 7.23 -17.45
CA HIS A 126 3.66 6.64 -16.64
C HIS A 126 2.49 7.61 -16.44
N GLU A 127 2.76 8.88 -16.13
CA GLU A 127 1.72 9.92 -16.04
C GLU A 127 0.96 10.10 -17.35
N THR A 128 1.68 10.09 -18.47
CA THR A 128 1.08 10.25 -19.80
C THR A 128 0.19 9.05 -20.11
N PHE A 129 0.69 7.83 -19.93
CA PHE A 129 -0.01 6.58 -20.20
C PHE A 129 -1.26 6.42 -19.33
N GLN A 130 -1.16 6.82 -18.07
CA GLN A 130 -2.27 6.79 -17.11
C GLN A 130 -3.47 7.64 -17.55
N ASN A 131 -3.22 8.74 -18.28
CA ASN A 131 -4.26 9.65 -18.76
C ASN A 131 -4.83 9.25 -20.13
N LYS A 132 -4.31 8.19 -20.77
CA LYS A 132 -4.80 7.75 -22.08
C LYS A 132 -6.07 6.89 -21.93
N ASN A 133 -7.06 7.18 -22.76
CA ASN A 133 -8.27 6.39 -22.93
C ASN A 133 -8.18 5.40 -24.12
N THR A 134 -6.99 5.24 -24.68
CA THR A 134 -6.71 4.34 -25.82
C THR A 134 -5.65 3.32 -25.44
N PRO A 135 -5.61 2.14 -26.09
CA PRO A 135 -4.50 1.21 -25.96
C PRO A 135 -3.15 1.89 -26.25
N LEU A 136 -2.08 1.40 -25.63
CA LEU A 136 -0.73 1.84 -25.89
C LEU A 136 -0.30 1.46 -27.31
N THR A 137 0.40 2.36 -28.00
CA THR A 137 1.02 2.05 -29.30
C THR A 137 2.17 1.05 -29.13
N SER A 138 2.65 0.46 -30.22
CA SER A 138 3.80 -0.45 -30.19
C SER A 138 5.05 0.20 -29.58
N GLU A 139 5.28 1.49 -29.86
CA GLU A 139 6.39 2.28 -29.32
C GLU A 139 6.22 2.50 -27.81
N GLU A 140 5.01 2.80 -27.36
CA GLU A 140 4.71 2.97 -25.93
C GLU A 140 4.83 1.65 -25.17
N GLN A 141 4.39 0.54 -25.76
CA GLN A 141 4.62 -0.79 -25.22
C GLN A 141 6.12 -1.12 -25.13
N ALA A 142 6.93 -0.70 -26.12
CA ALA A 142 8.38 -0.88 -26.07
C ALA A 142 9.05 -0.04 -24.97
N ILE A 143 8.49 1.13 -24.61
CA ILE A 143 8.92 1.90 -23.42
C ILE A 143 8.58 1.11 -22.15
N VAL A 144 7.35 0.62 -22.02
CA VAL A 144 6.93 -0.20 -20.88
C VAL A 144 7.79 -1.45 -20.74
N ARG A 145 8.23 -2.09 -21.83
CA ARG A 145 9.06 -3.31 -21.72
C ARG A 145 10.52 -3.03 -21.35
N ARG A 146 11.05 -1.86 -21.70
CA ARG A 146 12.45 -1.47 -21.43
C ARG A 146 12.64 -0.78 -20.08
N HIS A 147 11.58 -0.28 -19.46
CA HIS A 147 11.73 0.48 -18.23
C HIS A 147 12.42 -0.26 -17.07
N PRO A 148 12.36 -1.61 -16.91
CA PRO A 148 13.11 -2.24 -15.82
C PRO A 148 14.62 -2.03 -16.00
N GLU A 149 15.11 -2.17 -17.24
CA GLU A 149 16.52 -1.90 -17.60
C GLU A 149 16.83 -0.41 -17.44
N GLU A 150 15.97 0.48 -17.94
CA GLU A 150 16.17 1.94 -17.82
C GLU A 150 16.16 2.40 -16.34
N SER A 151 15.33 1.78 -15.50
CA SER A 151 15.32 2.00 -14.04
C SER A 151 16.64 1.54 -13.42
N VAL A 152 17.13 0.34 -13.75
CA VAL A 152 18.42 -0.17 -13.24
C VAL A 152 19.58 0.74 -13.64
N ASP A 153 19.63 1.16 -14.90
CA ASP A 153 20.67 2.08 -15.39
C ASP A 153 20.68 3.38 -14.59
N MET A 154 19.49 3.96 -14.36
CA MET A 154 19.35 5.18 -13.57
C MET A 154 19.79 5.00 -12.12
N LEU A 155 19.44 3.88 -11.48
CA LEU A 155 19.81 3.58 -10.09
C LEU A 155 21.32 3.35 -9.95
N ARG A 156 21.93 2.60 -10.88
CA ARG A 156 23.39 2.39 -10.91
C ARG A 156 24.14 3.69 -11.16
N CYS A 157 23.63 4.59 -12.01
CA CYS A 157 24.23 5.91 -12.24
C CYS A 157 24.34 6.78 -10.97
N VAL A 158 23.46 6.56 -9.99
CA VAL A 158 23.46 7.32 -8.72
C VAL A 158 24.07 6.53 -7.55
N GLY A 159 24.80 5.45 -7.86
CA GLY A 159 25.62 4.72 -6.89
C GLY A 159 24.90 3.65 -6.09
N ILE A 160 23.70 3.21 -6.50
CA ILE A 160 23.02 2.10 -5.82
C ILE A 160 23.68 0.79 -6.24
N GLU A 161 24.35 0.13 -5.29
CA GLU A 161 25.13 -1.09 -5.54
C GLU A 161 24.51 -2.38 -4.97
N ASP A 162 23.39 -2.29 -4.25
CA ASP A 162 22.67 -3.43 -3.68
C ASP A 162 22.12 -4.35 -4.80
N ASP A 163 22.77 -5.50 -4.99
CA ASP A 163 22.43 -6.43 -6.07
C ASP A 163 21.02 -7.01 -5.95
N GLU A 164 20.52 -7.24 -4.73
CA GLU A 164 19.16 -7.76 -4.54
C GLU A 164 18.11 -6.69 -4.86
N TRP A 165 18.38 -5.43 -4.48
CA TRP A 165 17.54 -4.30 -4.90
C TRP A 165 17.47 -4.22 -6.42
N ILE A 166 18.63 -4.16 -7.08
CA ILE A 166 18.72 -4.02 -8.54
C ILE A 166 18.06 -5.21 -9.25
N SER A 167 18.26 -6.42 -8.74
CA SER A 167 17.63 -7.65 -9.20
C SER A 167 16.09 -7.57 -9.12
N CYS A 168 15.54 -7.10 -7.99
CA CYS A 168 14.10 -6.89 -7.85
C CYS A 168 13.57 -5.89 -8.88
N VAL A 169 14.26 -4.76 -9.08
CA VAL A 169 13.87 -3.74 -10.07
C VAL A 169 13.95 -4.29 -11.49
N LEU A 170 14.97 -5.07 -11.82
CA LEU A 170 15.11 -5.64 -13.16
C LEU A 170 14.02 -6.68 -13.46
N MET A 171 13.69 -7.51 -12.48
CA MET A 171 12.89 -8.73 -12.69
C MET A 171 11.43 -8.63 -12.24
N HIS A 172 10.93 -7.47 -11.78
CA HIS A 172 9.54 -7.34 -11.31
C HIS A 172 8.48 -7.58 -12.40
N HIS A 173 8.87 -7.71 -13.67
CA HIS A 173 8.00 -8.15 -14.77
C HIS A 173 8.40 -9.50 -15.40
N GLU A 174 9.37 -10.19 -14.81
CA GLU A 174 9.64 -11.59 -15.16
C GLU A 174 8.58 -12.51 -14.56
N ASN A 175 8.32 -13.62 -15.25
CA ASN A 175 7.32 -14.61 -14.84
C ASN A 175 8.00 -15.96 -14.62
N ASP A 176 7.41 -16.81 -13.77
CA ASP A 176 8.03 -18.09 -13.38
C ASP A 176 8.37 -19.02 -14.55
N GLU A 177 7.62 -18.92 -15.65
CA GLU A 177 7.80 -19.73 -16.87
C GLU A 177 8.59 -19.01 -17.98
N GLY A 178 9.22 -17.85 -17.69
CA GLY A 178 10.01 -17.09 -18.66
C GLY A 178 9.19 -16.33 -19.71
N SER A 179 7.87 -16.20 -19.52
CA SER A 179 6.99 -15.42 -20.42
C SER A 179 7.06 -13.91 -20.21
N GLY A 180 7.84 -13.47 -19.22
CA GLY A 180 7.97 -12.08 -18.79
C GLY A 180 8.95 -11.25 -19.62
N TYR A 181 9.39 -10.14 -19.06
CA TYR A 181 10.36 -9.22 -19.65
C TYR A 181 11.17 -8.53 -18.53
N PRO A 182 12.36 -7.96 -18.82
CA PRO A 182 12.96 -7.73 -20.15
C PRO A 182 13.66 -8.94 -20.78
N ALA A 183 14.18 -9.87 -19.98
CA ALA A 183 15.06 -10.94 -20.44
C ALA A 183 14.35 -12.29 -20.66
N GLY A 184 13.11 -12.46 -20.17
CA GLY A 184 12.37 -13.72 -20.30
C GLY A 184 12.96 -14.82 -19.43
N ILE A 185 13.47 -14.44 -18.25
CA ILE A 185 14.11 -15.35 -17.31
C ILE A 185 13.03 -16.11 -16.53
N ALA A 186 13.25 -17.41 -16.33
CA ALA A 186 12.33 -18.29 -15.60
C ALA A 186 12.77 -18.48 -14.14
N SER A 187 11.95 -19.17 -13.36
CA SER A 187 12.37 -19.68 -12.05
C SER A 187 13.43 -20.79 -12.20
N PRO A 188 14.39 -20.92 -11.24
CA PRO A 188 14.48 -20.21 -9.96
C PRO A 188 15.25 -18.88 -10.00
N GLU A 189 15.71 -18.41 -11.16
CA GLU A 189 16.49 -17.18 -11.29
C GLU A 189 15.69 -15.92 -10.90
N VAL A 190 14.38 -15.92 -11.08
CA VAL A 190 13.49 -14.88 -10.53
C VAL A 190 13.40 -15.05 -9.01
N THR A 191 14.03 -14.14 -8.26
CA THR A 191 14.11 -14.22 -6.79
C THR A 191 12.73 -14.07 -6.13
N LEU A 192 12.59 -14.63 -4.93
CA LEU A 192 11.36 -14.51 -4.14
C LEU A 192 10.94 -13.04 -3.91
N ASN A 193 11.91 -12.14 -3.70
CA ASN A 193 11.65 -10.71 -3.53
C ASN A 193 11.17 -10.05 -4.84
N ALA A 194 11.72 -10.44 -5.99
CA ALA A 194 11.23 -9.98 -7.30
C ALA A 194 9.79 -10.46 -7.56
N LYS A 195 9.47 -11.71 -7.20
CA LYS A 195 8.09 -12.25 -7.28
C LYS A 195 7.13 -11.52 -6.35
N LEU A 196 7.54 -11.26 -5.11
CA LEU A 196 6.77 -10.45 -4.15
C LEU A 196 6.48 -9.06 -4.73
N LEU A 197 7.50 -8.39 -5.25
CA LEU A 197 7.37 -7.07 -5.84
C LEU A 197 6.44 -7.07 -7.06
N SER A 198 6.62 -8.02 -7.97
CA SER A 198 5.77 -8.21 -9.15
C SER A 198 4.29 -8.36 -8.78
N LEU A 199 4.00 -9.19 -7.78
CA LEU A 199 2.63 -9.43 -7.36
C LEU A 199 2.00 -8.22 -6.66
N ALA A 200 2.78 -7.50 -5.85
CA ALA A 200 2.36 -6.26 -5.21
C ALA A 200 2.06 -5.16 -6.25
N ASP A 201 2.92 -5.01 -7.26
CA ASP A 201 2.75 -4.07 -8.38
C ASP A 201 1.46 -4.36 -9.15
N ARG A 202 1.27 -5.63 -9.57
CA ARG A 202 0.07 -6.06 -10.30
C ARG A 202 -1.21 -5.90 -9.48
N TYR A 203 -1.15 -6.15 -8.17
CA TYR A 203 -2.28 -5.93 -7.27
C TYR A 203 -2.65 -4.44 -7.19
N CYS A 204 -1.68 -3.57 -6.87
CA CYS A 204 -1.90 -2.13 -6.76
C CYS A 204 -2.41 -1.53 -8.07
N ALA A 205 -1.85 -1.97 -9.20
CA ALA A 205 -2.29 -1.54 -10.52
C ALA A 205 -3.79 -1.79 -10.79
N GLN A 206 -4.40 -2.78 -10.12
CA GLN A 206 -5.81 -3.13 -10.25
C GLN A 206 -6.72 -2.43 -9.23
N VAL A 207 -6.25 -2.22 -8.00
CA VAL A 207 -7.08 -1.66 -6.91
C VAL A 207 -6.92 -0.15 -6.72
N SER A 208 -5.84 0.44 -7.23
CA SER A 208 -5.62 1.88 -7.13
C SER A 208 -6.48 2.64 -8.13
N ALA A 209 -7.14 3.69 -7.66
CA ALA A 209 -7.98 4.53 -8.50
C ALA A 209 -7.16 5.25 -9.58
N ARG A 210 -7.62 5.17 -10.83
CA ARG A 210 -7.03 5.84 -12.00
C ARG A 210 -8.02 6.86 -12.54
N ASN A 211 -7.54 7.99 -13.08
CA ASN A 211 -8.37 9.12 -13.52
C ASN A 211 -9.64 8.74 -14.30
N TYR A 212 -9.56 7.74 -15.19
CA TYR A 212 -10.69 7.32 -16.02
C TYR A 212 -11.18 5.88 -15.76
N ARG A 213 -10.49 5.10 -14.92
CA ARG A 213 -10.80 3.69 -14.69
C ARG A 213 -11.13 3.48 -13.22
N ARG A 214 -12.34 2.99 -12.97
CA ARG A 214 -12.75 2.50 -11.65
C ARG A 214 -11.79 1.41 -11.19
N SER A 215 -11.30 1.53 -9.97
CA SER A 215 -10.56 0.47 -9.30
C SER A 215 -11.40 -0.81 -9.28
N LEU A 216 -10.73 -1.96 -9.43
CA LEU A 216 -11.39 -3.23 -9.21
C LEU A 216 -11.61 -3.44 -7.71
N PRO A 217 -12.73 -4.07 -7.30
CA PRO A 217 -12.85 -4.56 -5.94
C PRO A 217 -11.67 -5.47 -5.58
N PRO A 218 -11.10 -5.37 -4.37
CA PRO A 218 -9.91 -6.14 -3.98
C PRO A 218 -10.04 -7.66 -4.18
N PHE A 219 -11.21 -8.25 -3.88
CA PHE A 219 -11.46 -9.68 -4.14
C PHE A 219 -11.32 -10.03 -5.62
N GLN A 220 -11.77 -9.15 -6.52
CA GLN A 220 -11.68 -9.37 -7.96
C GLN A 220 -10.23 -9.18 -8.44
N ALA A 221 -9.50 -8.22 -7.86
CA ALA A 221 -8.09 -8.04 -8.15
C ALA A 221 -7.29 -9.29 -7.77
N LEU A 222 -7.49 -9.80 -6.55
CA LEU A 222 -6.85 -11.03 -6.10
C LEU A 222 -7.24 -12.24 -6.97
N LYS A 223 -8.53 -12.37 -7.32
CA LYS A 223 -9.00 -13.41 -8.23
C LYS A 223 -8.30 -13.35 -9.60
N ASN A 224 -8.18 -12.17 -10.19
CA ASN A 224 -7.51 -11.98 -11.48
C ASN A 224 -6.05 -12.42 -11.41
N LEU A 225 -5.33 -12.10 -10.33
CA LEU A 225 -3.93 -12.51 -10.17
C LEU A 225 -3.79 -14.03 -10.10
N ILE A 226 -4.74 -14.71 -9.45
CA ILE A 226 -4.73 -16.16 -9.27
C ILE A 226 -5.11 -16.89 -10.56
N GLU A 227 -6.03 -16.32 -11.33
CA GLU A 227 -6.53 -16.91 -12.58
C GLU A 227 -5.69 -16.50 -13.81
N ASP A 228 -4.64 -15.70 -13.63
CA ASP A 228 -3.77 -15.23 -14.70
C ASP A 228 -2.94 -16.39 -15.29
N LYS A 229 -3.35 -16.84 -16.48
CA LYS A 229 -2.66 -17.91 -17.22
C LYS A 229 -1.44 -17.42 -18.00
N VAL A 230 -1.31 -16.10 -18.21
CA VAL A 230 -0.21 -15.51 -18.98
C VAL A 230 1.00 -15.31 -18.08
N ALA A 231 0.75 -14.87 -16.84
CA ALA A 231 1.74 -14.64 -15.80
C ALA A 231 1.34 -15.37 -14.52
N PRO A 232 1.44 -16.73 -14.50
CA PRO A 232 1.09 -17.52 -13.33
C PRO A 232 1.96 -17.11 -12.14
N VAL A 233 1.34 -17.10 -10.97
CA VAL A 233 1.93 -16.62 -9.72
C VAL A 233 2.25 -17.82 -8.83
N ASP A 234 3.36 -17.74 -8.10
CA ASP A 234 3.71 -18.71 -7.05
C ASP A 234 2.52 -18.92 -6.08
N PRO A 235 1.97 -20.14 -5.98
CA PRO A 235 0.83 -20.43 -5.11
C PRO A 235 1.08 -20.11 -3.63
N SER A 236 2.33 -20.24 -3.15
CA SER A 236 2.67 -19.92 -1.75
C SER A 236 2.51 -18.42 -1.47
N LEU A 237 2.95 -17.58 -2.41
CA LEU A 237 2.83 -16.13 -2.31
C LEU A 237 1.37 -15.67 -2.38
N VAL A 238 0.57 -16.31 -3.24
CA VAL A 238 -0.89 -16.10 -3.30
C VAL A 238 -1.56 -16.33 -1.95
N LEU A 239 -1.14 -17.35 -1.19
CA LEU A 239 -1.70 -17.63 0.13
C LEU A 239 -1.42 -16.49 1.12
N HIS A 240 -0.22 -15.92 1.11
CA HIS A 240 0.10 -14.76 1.95
C HIS A 240 -0.76 -13.54 1.55
N PHE A 241 -0.91 -13.25 0.25
CA PHE A 241 -1.80 -12.16 -0.21
C PHE A 241 -3.25 -12.38 0.22
N ARG A 242 -3.78 -13.60 0.07
CA ARG A 242 -5.14 -13.93 0.48
C ARG A 242 -5.32 -13.81 1.99
N HIS A 243 -4.34 -14.26 2.77
CA HIS A 243 -4.40 -14.17 4.22
C HIS A 243 -4.37 -12.70 4.69
N GLU A 244 -3.42 -11.91 4.19
CA GLU A 244 -3.17 -10.55 4.68
C GLU A 244 -4.12 -9.50 4.14
N LEU A 245 -4.58 -9.63 2.90
CA LEU A 245 -5.48 -8.66 2.28
C LEU A 245 -6.94 -9.15 2.40
N GLY A 246 -7.17 -10.43 2.14
CA GLY A 246 -8.50 -11.03 2.08
C GLY A 246 -9.37 -10.41 0.98
N ASP A 247 -10.65 -10.80 0.98
CA ASP A 247 -11.62 -10.31 0.00
C ASP A 247 -12.03 -8.85 0.27
N TYR A 248 -11.99 -8.45 1.54
CA TYR A 248 -12.40 -7.14 2.04
C TYR A 248 -11.34 -6.57 2.98
N PRO A 249 -10.21 -6.07 2.45
CA PRO A 249 -9.22 -5.33 3.22
C PRO A 249 -9.79 -4.00 3.75
N PRO A 250 -9.10 -3.37 4.73
CA PRO A 250 -9.48 -2.06 5.25
C PRO A 250 -9.56 -1.01 4.13
N GLY A 251 -10.60 -0.17 4.20
CA GLY A 251 -10.94 0.80 3.15
C GLY A 251 -12.03 0.33 2.19
N CYS A 252 -12.38 -0.96 2.15
CA CYS A 252 -13.54 -1.41 1.40
C CYS A 252 -14.84 -0.81 1.94
N VAL A 253 -15.66 -0.25 1.07
CA VAL A 253 -17.02 0.17 1.38
C VAL A 253 -17.96 -1.01 1.15
N VAL A 254 -18.77 -1.37 2.14
CA VAL A 254 -19.59 -2.59 2.12
C VAL A 254 -20.99 -2.32 2.64
N ARG A 255 -21.94 -3.13 2.17
CA ARG A 255 -23.27 -3.27 2.78
C ARG A 255 -23.30 -4.55 3.60
N LEU A 256 -23.83 -4.47 4.81
CA LEU A 256 -24.07 -5.62 5.67
C LEU A 256 -25.41 -6.29 5.34
N THR A 257 -25.60 -7.54 5.75
CA THR A 257 -26.89 -8.23 5.63
C THR A 257 -28.02 -7.55 6.43
N SER A 258 -27.69 -6.77 7.45
CA SER A 258 -28.61 -5.86 8.14
C SER A 258 -29.13 -4.72 7.27
N GLY A 259 -28.45 -4.40 6.17
CA GLY A 259 -28.71 -3.25 5.29
C GLY A 259 -27.85 -2.02 5.61
N GLU A 260 -27.14 -2.01 6.75
CA GLU A 260 -26.20 -0.95 7.12
C GLU A 260 -25.06 -0.82 6.10
N ILE A 261 -24.58 0.41 5.88
CA ILE A 261 -23.44 0.68 5.01
C ILE A 261 -22.27 1.17 5.87
N GLY A 262 -21.10 0.58 5.66
CA GLY A 262 -19.90 0.91 6.42
C GLY A 262 -18.62 0.72 5.64
N VAL A 263 -17.52 1.05 6.32
CA VAL A 263 -16.15 0.88 5.83
C VAL A 263 -15.48 -0.20 6.65
N VAL A 264 -14.84 -1.15 5.97
CA VAL A 264 -13.99 -2.13 6.65
C VAL A 264 -12.82 -1.38 7.27
N SER A 265 -12.70 -1.49 8.59
CA SER A 265 -11.74 -0.73 9.40
C SER A 265 -10.63 -1.59 9.98
N GLN A 266 -10.86 -2.90 10.10
CA GLN A 266 -9.86 -3.82 10.65
C GLN A 266 -9.79 -5.10 9.83
N ARG A 267 -8.57 -5.61 9.64
CA ARG A 267 -8.33 -6.91 9.04
C ARG A 267 -8.80 -8.06 9.95
N PHE A 268 -8.76 -9.26 9.41
CA PHE A 268 -8.94 -10.48 10.18
C PHE A 268 -7.86 -10.57 11.29
N ASN A 269 -8.29 -10.83 12.53
CA ASN A 269 -7.37 -11.07 13.65
C ASN A 269 -7.74 -12.39 14.36
N GLY A 270 -7.50 -13.52 13.68
CA GLY A 270 -7.57 -14.86 14.26
C GLY A 270 -8.96 -15.44 14.57
N GLY A 271 -10.06 -14.75 14.22
CA GLY A 271 -11.42 -15.16 14.63
C GLY A 271 -12.56 -14.85 13.65
N ASP A 272 -12.28 -14.89 12.34
CA ASP A 272 -13.20 -14.66 11.20
C ASP A 272 -13.92 -13.29 11.14
N ALA A 273 -13.78 -12.48 12.17
CA ALA A 273 -14.50 -11.23 12.31
C ALA A 273 -13.66 -10.01 11.90
N ARG A 274 -14.10 -9.29 10.87
CA ARG A 274 -13.58 -7.98 10.46
C ARG A 274 -14.32 -6.87 11.21
N GLY A 275 -13.60 -5.84 11.62
CA GLY A 275 -14.21 -4.64 12.22
C GLY A 275 -14.72 -3.70 11.14
N ILE A 276 -15.99 -3.31 11.22
CA ILE A 276 -16.66 -2.42 10.25
C ILE A 276 -17.19 -1.20 10.99
N HIS A 277 -16.91 -0.01 10.47
CA HIS A 277 -17.51 1.24 10.94
C HIS A 277 -18.68 1.60 10.04
N CYS A 278 -19.90 1.37 10.53
CA CYS A 278 -21.14 1.71 9.85
C CYS A 278 -21.41 3.21 9.93
N LEU A 279 -21.62 3.81 8.77
CA LEU A 279 -21.87 5.23 8.56
C LEU A 279 -23.33 5.52 8.22
N ARG A 280 -24.07 4.51 7.76
CA ARG A 280 -25.51 4.60 7.51
C ARG A 280 -26.25 3.39 8.05
N ASP A 281 -27.45 3.65 8.56
CA ASP A 281 -28.40 2.60 8.96
C ASP A 281 -29.12 1.99 7.73
N PRO A 282 -29.96 0.95 7.90
CA PRO A 282 -30.68 0.33 6.79
C PRO A 282 -31.70 1.26 6.11
N ALA A 283 -32.19 2.30 6.81
CA ALA A 283 -33.06 3.32 6.25
C ALA A 283 -32.28 4.41 5.48
N GLY A 284 -30.95 4.35 5.49
CA GLY A 284 -30.05 5.30 4.86
C GLY A 284 -29.75 6.53 5.71
N ALA A 285 -30.21 6.61 6.97
CA ALA A 285 -29.88 7.72 7.86
C ALA A 285 -28.41 7.64 8.30
N VAL A 286 -27.77 8.79 8.49
CA VAL A 286 -26.35 8.87 8.87
C VAL A 286 -26.18 8.49 10.34
N LEU A 287 -25.24 7.60 10.63
CA LEU A 287 -24.84 7.22 11.98
C LEU A 287 -23.73 8.16 12.47
N SER A 288 -24.01 8.93 13.53
CA SER A 288 -23.03 9.82 14.17
C SER A 288 -23.12 9.69 15.71
N PRO A 289 -22.10 9.11 16.37
CA PRO A 289 -20.86 8.58 15.79
C PRO A 289 -21.10 7.34 14.92
N ALA A 290 -20.11 7.01 14.08
CA ALA A 290 -20.13 5.77 13.30
C ALA A 290 -20.21 4.57 14.25
N ALA A 291 -21.08 3.60 13.93
CA ALA A 291 -21.31 2.45 14.79
C ALA A 291 -20.36 1.31 14.43
N GLN A 292 -19.67 0.73 15.40
CA GLN A 292 -18.81 -0.43 15.15
C GLN A 292 -19.63 -1.72 15.08
N ARG A 293 -19.30 -2.57 14.11
CA ARG A 293 -19.84 -3.91 13.90
C ARG A 293 -18.69 -4.89 13.67
N ARG A 294 -18.94 -6.17 13.93
CA ARG A 294 -18.01 -7.25 13.57
C ARG A 294 -18.70 -8.23 12.64
N THR A 295 -18.02 -8.73 11.61
CA THR A 295 -18.65 -9.66 10.65
C THR A 295 -19.08 -11.00 11.24
N GLY A 296 -18.64 -11.33 12.45
CA GLY A 296 -19.13 -12.49 13.20
C GLY A 296 -20.43 -12.26 13.98
N ASP A 297 -20.90 -11.01 14.08
CA ASP A 297 -22.14 -10.67 14.79
C ASP A 297 -23.37 -10.96 13.91
N GLU A 298 -24.53 -11.22 14.54
CA GLU A 298 -25.78 -11.49 13.82
C GLU A 298 -26.16 -10.32 12.91
N GLY A 299 -26.47 -10.62 11.64
CA GLY A 299 -26.82 -9.60 10.64
C GLY A 299 -25.64 -8.73 10.16
N CYS A 300 -24.41 -9.02 10.57
CA CYS A 300 -23.23 -8.19 10.24
C CYS A 300 -22.31 -8.81 9.17
N CYS A 301 -22.75 -9.90 8.52
CA CYS A 301 -22.04 -10.44 7.36
C CYS A 301 -22.01 -9.42 6.22
N ILE A 302 -20.93 -9.40 5.44
CA ILE A 302 -20.83 -8.57 4.24
C ILE A 302 -21.73 -9.16 3.15
N ALA A 303 -22.73 -8.39 2.72
CA ALA A 303 -23.64 -8.77 1.65
C ALA A 303 -23.08 -8.40 0.27
N GLU A 304 -22.50 -7.22 0.13
CA GLU A 304 -21.90 -6.74 -1.12
C GLU A 304 -20.81 -5.68 -0.87
N SER A 305 -19.87 -5.57 -1.80
CA SER A 305 -18.95 -4.42 -1.91
C SER A 305 -19.63 -3.32 -2.72
N LEU A 306 -19.51 -2.08 -2.26
CA LEU A 306 -20.06 -0.89 -2.93
C LEU A 306 -18.92 -0.03 -3.49
N SER A 307 -19.17 0.64 -4.61
CA SER A 307 -18.36 1.77 -5.03
C SER A 307 -18.71 3.03 -4.22
N GLU A 308 -17.83 4.03 -4.22
CA GLU A 308 -18.10 5.32 -3.58
C GLU A 308 -19.40 5.97 -4.08
N ASP A 309 -19.63 5.93 -5.40
CA ASP A 309 -20.85 6.43 -6.04
C ASP A 309 -22.11 5.74 -5.48
N GLN A 310 -22.05 4.41 -5.31
CA GLN A 310 -23.18 3.59 -4.84
C GLN A 310 -23.47 3.80 -3.35
N ALA A 311 -22.41 3.99 -2.55
CA ALA A 311 -22.55 4.14 -1.12
C ALA A 311 -23.03 5.55 -0.71
N SER A 312 -22.75 6.58 -1.52
CA SER A 312 -23.10 7.98 -1.21
C SER A 312 -22.71 8.38 0.22
N ILE A 313 -21.57 7.86 0.70
CA ILE A 313 -21.01 8.16 2.02
C ILE A 313 -19.91 9.21 1.89
N ARG A 314 -19.84 10.12 2.86
CA ARG A 314 -18.70 11.03 3.03
C ARG A 314 -18.20 10.84 4.46
N PHE A 315 -16.93 10.51 4.59
CA PHE A 315 -16.25 10.34 5.86
C PHE A 315 -14.80 10.79 5.72
N SER A 316 -14.11 10.98 6.84
CA SER A 316 -12.66 11.19 6.86
C SER A 316 -11.97 9.96 7.41
N MET A 317 -10.71 9.74 7.02
CA MET A 317 -9.87 8.69 7.60
C MET A 317 -9.85 8.77 9.14
N LYS A 318 -9.73 9.98 9.69
CA LYS A 318 -9.80 10.24 11.14
C LYS A 318 -11.11 9.82 11.80
N GLN A 319 -12.24 9.88 11.09
CA GLN A 319 -13.54 9.44 11.63
C GLN A 319 -13.59 7.93 11.87
N ILE A 320 -12.84 7.15 11.08
CA ILE A 320 -12.83 5.68 11.15
C ILE A 320 -11.67 5.15 12.00
N TRP A 321 -10.47 5.73 11.85
CA TRP A 321 -9.24 5.24 12.47
C TRP A 321 -8.61 6.21 13.49
N GLY A 322 -9.26 7.34 13.79
CA GLY A 322 -8.81 8.27 14.82
C GLY A 322 -7.49 8.98 14.49
N ALA A 323 -6.68 9.25 15.51
CA ALA A 323 -5.45 10.04 15.40
C ALA A 323 -4.40 9.43 14.46
N GLN A 324 -4.36 8.09 14.34
CA GLN A 324 -3.44 7.38 13.45
C GLN A 324 -3.71 7.62 11.96
N ALA A 325 -4.86 8.22 11.61
CA ALA A 325 -5.24 8.52 10.24
C ALA A 325 -5.62 9.99 10.05
N ALA A 326 -5.05 10.88 10.86
CA ALA A 326 -5.18 12.32 10.71
C ALA A 326 -4.18 12.86 9.65
N LEU A 327 -4.58 13.86 8.86
CA LEU A 327 -3.65 14.60 8.00
C LEU A 327 -2.77 15.58 8.80
#